data_AF-A0A4V1SLF8-F1
#
_entry.id   AF-A0A4V1SLF8-F1
#
_cell.length_a   1.000
_cell.length_b   1.000
_cell.length_c   1.000
_cell.angle_alpha   90.00
_cell.angle_beta   90.00
_cell.angle_gamma   90.00
#
_symmetry.space_group_name_H-M   'P 1'
#
loop_
_entity.id
_entity.type
_entity.pdbx_description
1 polymer ?
#
loop_
_entity_poly.entity_id
_entity_poly.type
_entity_poly.pdbx_seq_one_letter_code
_entity_poly.pdbx_strand_id
1 'polypeptide(L)'
;MKIPYMYFEKDDLSKLILLLYRQLIAWKISVLTVYNPEIAAYILKNPSPALYKKQISREYLASKTIVAALKAANKNLQDGDGDCAFT
;
A
#
# COMPACT_ATOMS: atom_id res chain seq x y z
N MET A 1 7.68 2.31 -10.69
CA MET A 1 8.64 2.65 -9.61
C MET A 1 8.07 2.16 -8.30
N LYS A 2 8.89 1.52 -7.44
CA LYS A 2 8.45 0.94 -6.17
C LYS A 2 9.27 1.53 -5.03
N ILE A 3 8.64 1.77 -3.88
CA ILE A 3 9.33 2.13 -2.63
C ILE A 3 9.31 0.86 -1.77
N PRO A 4 10.40 0.07 -1.74
CA PRO A 4 10.39 -1.24 -1.10
C PRO A 4 10.23 -1.12 0.41
N TYR A 5 10.95 -0.18 1.04
CA TYR A 5 10.87 0.10 2.47
C TYR A 5 11.08 1.59 2.74
N MET A 6 10.41 2.09 3.77
CA MET A 6 10.66 3.41 4.32
C MET A 6 10.45 3.36 5.84
N TYR A 7 11.37 3.98 6.58
CA TYR A 7 11.33 4.09 8.02
C TYR A 7 11.03 5.54 8.39
N PHE A 8 10.07 5.73 9.29
CA PHE A 8 9.63 7.03 9.78
C PHE A 8 9.01 6.83 11.16
N GLU A 9 9.08 7.86 12.00
CA GLU A 9 8.39 7.86 13.29
C GLU A 9 6.88 7.98 13.07
N LYS A 10 6.07 7.34 13.92
CA LYS A 10 4.59 7.35 13.76
C LYS A 10 4.02 8.77 13.69
N ASP A 11 4.58 9.68 14.49
CA ASP A 11 4.15 11.07 14.55
C ASP A 11 4.45 11.86 13.26
N ASP A 12 5.30 11.32 12.38
CA ASP A 12 5.68 11.92 11.10
C ASP A 12 4.83 11.42 9.91
N LEU A 13 3.76 10.66 10.15
CA LEU A 13 2.87 10.16 9.09
C LEU A 13 2.40 11.28 8.16
N SER A 14 2.00 12.44 8.69
CA SER A 14 1.53 13.57 7.87
C SER A 14 2.63 14.13 6.95
N LYS A 15 3.88 14.21 7.44
CA LYS A 15 5.05 14.66 6.66
C LYS A 15 5.42 13.65 5.59
N LEU A 16 5.33 12.36 5.90
CA LEU A 16 5.50 11.28 4.93
C LEU A 16 4.50 11.41 3.78
N ILE A 17 3.22 11.61 4.09
CA ILE A 17 2.19 11.75 3.06
C ILE A 17 2.45 12.97 2.18
N LEU A 18 2.90 14.08 2.76
CA LEU A 18 3.27 15.27 2.00
C LEU A 18 4.46 15.00 1.06
N LEU A 19 5.47 14.25 1.52
CA LEU A 19 6.59 13.82 0.68
C LEU A 19 6.10 12.95 -0.50
N LEU A 20 5.21 12.00 -0.25
CA LEU A 20 4.61 11.18 -1.30
C LEU A 20 3.84 12.02 -2.32
N TYR A 21 3.07 13.00 -1.87
CA TYR A 21 2.32 13.91 -2.75
C TYR A 21 3.22 14.79 -3.60
N ARG A 22 4.26 15.36 -2.99
CA ARG A 22 5.31 16.08 -3.73
C ARG A 22 5.90 15.17 -4.80
N GLN A 23 6.12 13.90 -4.48
CA GLN A 23 6.73 12.96 -5.39
C GLN A 23 5.82 12.57 -6.56
N LEU A 24 4.54 12.36 -6.28
CA LEU A 24 3.50 12.13 -7.28
C LEU A 24 3.49 13.22 -8.35
N ILE A 25 3.50 14.48 -7.91
CA ILE A 25 3.43 15.65 -8.78
C ILE A 25 4.74 15.81 -9.56
N ALA A 26 5.88 15.79 -8.85
CA ALA A 26 7.19 16.01 -9.47
C ALA A 26 7.53 14.97 -10.55
N TRP A 27 7.13 13.71 -10.33
CA TRP A 27 7.39 12.61 -11.25
C TRP A 27 6.22 12.30 -12.18
N LYS A 28 5.13 13.11 -12.15
CA LYS A 28 3.93 12.91 -12.98
C LYS A 28 3.39 11.48 -12.90
N ILE A 29 3.39 10.91 -11.69
CA ILE A 29 2.88 9.55 -11.45
C ILE A 29 1.35 9.57 -11.62
N SER A 30 0.83 8.71 -12.51
CA SER A 30 -0.60 8.61 -12.79
C SER A 30 -1.36 7.74 -11.78
N VAL A 31 -0.69 6.75 -11.17
CA VAL A 31 -1.30 5.77 -10.26
C VAL A 31 -0.38 5.52 -9.07
N LEU A 32 -0.94 5.58 -7.86
CA LEU A 32 -0.30 5.15 -6.63
C LEU A 32 -1.13 4.05 -5.97
N THR A 33 -0.49 2.91 -5.75
CA THR A 33 -1.04 1.79 -5.00
C THR A 33 -0.34 1.71 -3.66
N VAL A 34 -1.12 1.69 -2.57
CA VAL A 34 -0.62 1.67 -1.20
C VAL A 34 -1.11 0.41 -0.50
N TYR A 35 -0.19 -0.40 0.01
CA TYR A 35 -0.49 -1.64 0.73
C TYR A 35 -0.42 -1.47 2.25
N ASN A 36 0.28 -0.45 2.75
CA ASN A 36 0.31 -0.17 4.18
C ASN A 36 -1.06 0.40 4.60
N PRO A 37 -1.77 -0.25 5.57
CA PRO A 37 -3.15 0.09 5.90
C PRO A 37 -3.28 1.47 6.57
N GLU A 38 -2.28 1.89 7.34
CA GLU A 38 -2.27 3.18 8.03
C GLU A 38 -2.14 4.34 7.03
N ILE A 39 -1.18 4.22 6.11
CA ILE A 39 -0.97 5.18 5.02
C ILE A 39 -2.20 5.23 4.11
N ALA A 40 -2.75 4.07 3.73
CA ALA A 40 -3.94 4.00 2.89
C ALA A 40 -5.15 4.66 3.58
N ALA A 41 -5.39 4.37 4.86
CA ALA A 41 -6.47 4.99 5.63
C ALA A 41 -6.31 6.51 5.73
N TYR A 42 -5.09 6.99 5.93
CA TYR A 42 -4.81 8.43 5.96
C TYR A 42 -5.16 9.09 4.62
N ILE A 43 -4.69 8.54 3.50
CA ILE A 43 -4.93 9.11 2.15
C ILE A 43 -6.42 9.09 1.81
N LEU A 44 -7.15 8.03 2.17
CA LEU A 44 -8.58 7.93 1.90
C LEU A 44 -9.37 9.03 2.63
N LYS A 45 -9.04 9.30 3.90
CA LYS A 45 -9.75 10.27 4.75
C LYS A 45 -9.38 11.73 4.49
N ASN A 46 -8.21 12.00 3.92
CA ASN A 46 -7.69 13.36 3.76
C ASN A 46 -7.69 13.83 2.29
N PRO A 47 -7.62 15.16 2.04
CA PRO A 47 -7.38 15.70 0.71
C PRO A 47 -6.07 15.17 0.11
N SER A 48 -6.08 14.94 -1.20
CA SER A 48 -4.94 14.39 -1.94
C SER A 48 -4.86 14.97 -3.33
N PRO A 49 -3.69 14.99 -3.99
CA PRO A 49 -3.56 15.42 -5.39
C PRO A 49 -4.16 14.42 -6.39
N ALA A 50 -4.57 13.22 -5.94
CA ALA A 50 -5.20 12.23 -6.80
C ALA A 50 -6.62 12.68 -7.19
N LEU A 51 -6.95 12.59 -8.49
CA LEU A 51 -8.30 12.85 -9.02
C LEU A 51 -9.33 11.85 -8.51
N TYR A 52 -8.89 10.61 -8.23
CA TYR A 52 -9.75 9.53 -7.78
C TYR A 52 -9.03 8.69 -6.73
N LYS A 53 -9.79 8.29 -5.71
CA LYS A 53 -9.33 7.40 -4.63
C LYS A 53 -10.28 6.21 -4.55
N LYS A 54 -9.74 5.01 -4.52
CA LYS A 54 -10.52 3.78 -4.38
C LYS A 54 -9.81 2.77 -3.52
N GLN A 55 -10.57 2.11 -2.65
CA GLN A 55 -10.11 0.90 -1.97
C GLN A 55 -10.19 -0.27 -2.95
N ILE A 56 -9.08 -0.99 -3.09
CA ILE A 56 -8.99 -2.18 -3.92
C ILE A 56 -8.91 -3.37 -2.97
N SER A 57 -9.86 -4.30 -3.11
CA SER A 57 -9.77 -5.62 -2.50
C SER A 57 -9.35 -6.61 -3.57
N ARG A 58 -8.33 -7.42 -3.28
CA ARG A 58 -7.88 -8.51 -4.14
C ARG A 58 -8.04 -9.81 -3.39
N GLU A 59 -8.87 -10.69 -3.95
CA GLU A 59 -9.05 -12.03 -3.42
C GLU A 59 -7.99 -12.94 -4.04
N TYR A 60 -7.25 -13.65 -3.19
CA TYR A 60 -6.24 -14.62 -3.61
C TYR A 60 -6.72 -16.02 -3.25
N LEU A 61 -6.46 -16.96 -4.16
CA LEU A 61 -6.56 -18.38 -3.86
C LEU A 61 -5.19 -18.85 -3.38
N ALA A 62 -5.14 -19.36 -2.15
CA ALA A 62 -3.94 -19.91 -1.55
C ALA A 62 -4.26 -21.27 -0.91
N SER A 63 -3.26 -22.16 -0.88
CA SER A 63 -3.40 -23.44 -0.20
C SER A 63 -3.68 -23.27 1.31
N LYS A 64 -4.38 -24.23 1.91
CA LYS A 64 -4.72 -24.19 3.36
C LYS A 64 -3.46 -24.09 4.24
N THR A 65 -2.36 -24.70 3.81
CA THR A 65 -1.06 -24.67 4.50
C THR A 65 -0.46 -23.28 4.51
N ILE A 66 -0.47 -22.56 3.38
CA ILE A 66 0.02 -21.18 3.30
C ILE A 66 -0.84 -20.25 4.14
N VAL A 67 -2.17 -20.38 4.06
CA VAL A 67 -3.09 -19.58 4.87
C VAL A 67 -2.85 -19.78 6.36
N ALA A 68 -2.62 -21.03 6.80
CA ALA A 68 -2.31 -21.32 8.20
C ALA A 68 -0.99 -20.68 8.64
N ALA A 69 0.06 -20.76 7.82
CA ALA A 69 1.36 -20.17 8.12
C ALA A 69 1.30 -18.64 8.22
N LEU A 70 0.59 -17.98 7.30
CA LEU A 70 0.40 -16.52 7.32
C LEU A 70 -0.34 -16.05 8.57
N LYS A 71 -1.42 -16.75 8.93
CA LYS A 71 -2.18 -16.46 10.16
C LYS A 71 -1.33 -16.63 11.41
N ALA A 72 -0.57 -17.73 11.50
CA ALA A 72 0.32 -17.98 12.64
C ALA A 72 1.41 -16.91 12.78
N ALA A 73 1.91 -16.39 11.66
CA ALA A 73 2.90 -15.32 11.66
C ALA A 73 2.33 -13.90 11.83
N ASN A 74 1.00 -13.76 11.89
CA ASN A 74 0.29 -12.47 11.84
C ASN A 74 0.78 -11.59 10.67
N LYS A 75 1.00 -12.20 9.49
CA LYS A 75 1.50 -11.53 8.29
C LYS A 75 0.40 -11.42 7.23
N ASN A 76 0.39 -10.28 6.55
CA ASN A 76 -0.45 -10.04 5.39
C ASN A 76 0.34 -10.29 4.10
N LEU A 77 -0.32 -10.85 3.09
CA LEU A 77 0.25 -10.98 1.75
C LEU A 77 0.36 -9.57 1.12
N GLN A 78 1.52 -9.25 0.57
CA GLN A 78 1.75 -8.03 -0.20
C GLN A 78 2.14 -8.43 -1.61
N ASP A 79 1.21 -8.25 -2.54
CA ASP A 79 1.47 -8.51 -3.97
C ASP A 79 2.25 -7.33 -4.56
N GLY A 80 3.56 -7.53 -4.70
CA GLY A 80 4.50 -6.49 -5.07
C GLY A 80 4.48 -6.10 -6.54
N ASP A 81 3.97 -6.95 -7.45
CA ASP A 81 3.88 -6.64 -8.88
C ASP A 81 2.44 -6.54 -9.39
N GLY A 82 1.47 -6.95 -8.58
CA GLY A 82 0.08 -6.94 -8.97
C GLY A 82 -0.29 -8.06 -9.93
N ASP A 83 0.65 -8.97 -10.24
CA ASP A 83 0.42 -10.18 -11.00
C ASP A 83 0.00 -11.30 -10.04
N CYS A 84 -1.23 -11.79 -10.23
CA CYS A 84 -1.73 -12.95 -9.50
C CYS A 84 -0.98 -14.20 -9.99
N ALA A 85 0.19 -14.47 -9.42
CA ALA A 85 0.84 -15.77 -9.53
C ALA A 85 0.19 -16.74 -8.53
N PHE A 86 -0.05 -17.99 -8.95
CA PHE A 86 -0.44 -19.05 -8.04
C PHE A 86 0.63 -19.17 -6.95
N THR A 87 0.25 -18.92 -5.69
CA THR A 87 1.14 -19.04 -4.53
C THR A 87 0.60 -20.09 -3.57
#